data_AF-A0A3M2FVN2-F1
#
_entry.id   AF-A0A3M2FVN2-F1
#
_cell.length_a   1.000
_cell.length_b   1.000
_cell.length_c   1.000
_cell.angle_alpha   90.00
_cell.angle_beta   90.00
_cell.angle_gamma   90.00
#
_symmetry.space_group_name_H-M   'P 1'
#
loop_
_entity.id
_entity.type
_entity.pdbx_description
1 polymer ?
#
loop_
_entity_poly.entity_id
_entity_poly.type
_entity_poly.pdbx_seq_one_letter_code
_entity_poly.pdbx_strand_id
1 'polypeptide(L)'
;MIKAKGRELLGEHGFRYITSMTDPEIRKALASGLLQLSLFDEDVAEVVSGDRRYILRRNPAMTARTRSRRADQFARVQAKVDARNALVATSKRADPQVSLRSANKWLKTYKLDKYVSAELHDRVVHLVVDHEAQRELESLDGCYVVTTDVPVAHASAQEIWDRYGDLQKVERNFRTMKTAGLQLRPIFLRKANRTRAHAFVTMLALKITRELERRVAPLGLTWKDALDRLQAVRLVTLADPNLGLWRLPTTWATEQREVLDVLPRLPPPRLSLHPAGGVSPKLTVLPWVSGSGWLGLWGKIRQTPEGGVAPRSGWTGRAKPGGPTATRGDGGNLEGFPPGELAAHRGAIGRPPCRTLRPTVLSPPFAATCRPSSTATRRPAVGWKR
;
A
#
# COMPACT_ATOMS: atom_id res chain seq x y z
N MET A 1 -3.89 10.16 -9.88
CA MET A 1 -4.06 11.14 -10.97
C MET A 1 -5.06 12.20 -10.56
N ILE A 2 -4.72 13.47 -10.75
CA ILE A 2 -5.59 14.60 -10.40
C ILE A 2 -6.47 14.93 -11.60
N LYS A 3 -7.80 14.81 -11.42
CA LYS A 3 -8.81 15.15 -12.45
C LYS A 3 -8.85 16.67 -12.66
N ALA A 4 -9.41 17.12 -13.80
CA ALA A 4 -9.50 18.53 -14.19
C ALA A 4 -9.99 19.46 -13.05
N LYS A 5 -11.18 19.18 -12.49
CA LYS A 5 -11.74 19.94 -11.35
C LYS A 5 -10.80 20.03 -10.15
N GLY A 6 -10.01 18.98 -9.90
CA GLY A 6 -9.03 18.97 -8.82
C GLY A 6 -7.83 19.88 -9.09
N ARG A 7 -7.46 20.07 -10.36
CA ARG A 7 -6.38 20.98 -10.75
C ARG A 7 -6.81 22.44 -10.60
N GLU A 8 -8.04 22.76 -11.02
CA GLU A 8 -8.65 24.09 -10.85
C GLU A 8 -8.69 24.49 -9.37
N LEU A 9 -9.22 23.62 -8.51
CA LEU A 9 -9.27 23.86 -7.06
C LEU A 9 -7.88 24.06 -6.43
N LEU A 10 -6.85 23.38 -6.92
CA LEU A 10 -5.48 23.60 -6.42
C LEU A 10 -4.97 24.98 -6.80
N GLY A 11 -5.21 25.40 -8.04
CA GLY A 11 -4.88 26.75 -8.52
C GLY A 11 -5.57 27.86 -7.72
N GLU A 12 -6.87 27.71 -7.44
CA GLU A 12 -7.63 28.66 -6.59
C GLU A 12 -7.03 28.85 -5.20
N HIS A 13 -6.39 27.81 -4.67
CA HIS A 13 -5.73 27.81 -3.37
C HIS A 13 -4.22 28.09 -3.42
N GLY A 14 -3.69 28.49 -4.58
CA GLY A 14 -2.27 28.81 -4.77
C GLY A 14 -1.34 27.60 -4.77
N PHE A 15 -1.87 26.38 -4.92
CA PHE A 15 -1.08 25.15 -5.00
C PHE A 15 -0.77 24.80 -6.45
N ARG A 16 0.49 24.41 -6.68
CA ARG A 16 0.95 23.76 -7.91
C ARG A 16 0.79 22.25 -7.81
N TYR A 17 0.79 21.55 -8.93
CA TYR A 17 0.60 20.10 -8.97
C TYR A 17 1.63 19.37 -9.81
N ILE A 18 1.87 18.12 -9.43
CA ILE A 18 2.60 17.12 -10.22
C ILE A 18 1.65 15.93 -10.36
N THR A 19 1.37 15.50 -11.58
CA THR A 19 0.47 14.37 -11.84
C THR A 19 0.94 13.58 -13.05
N SER A 20 0.43 12.38 -13.26
CA SER A 20 0.74 11.56 -14.44
C SER A 20 -0.39 11.57 -15.45
N MET A 21 -0.07 11.25 -16.70
CA MET A 21 -1.04 10.92 -17.75
C MET A 21 -1.33 9.42 -17.76
N THR A 22 -2.52 9.05 -18.23
CA THR A 22 -2.91 7.65 -18.50
C THR A 22 -2.48 7.24 -19.91
N ASP A 23 -2.38 5.92 -20.18
CA ASP A 23 -2.06 5.42 -21.52
C ASP A 23 -2.95 6.00 -22.63
N PRO A 24 -4.30 6.13 -22.48
CA PRO A 24 -5.13 6.77 -23.50
C PRO A 24 -4.80 8.25 -23.71
N GLU A 25 -4.46 8.99 -22.64
CA GLU A 25 -4.04 10.38 -22.74
C GLU A 25 -2.69 10.50 -23.45
N ILE A 26 -1.74 9.60 -23.17
CA ILE A 26 -0.45 9.54 -23.87
C ILE A 26 -0.67 9.24 -25.36
N ARG A 27 -1.50 8.26 -25.70
CA ARG A 27 -1.84 7.94 -27.10
C ARG A 27 -2.46 9.13 -27.82
N LYS A 28 -3.38 9.87 -27.17
CA LYS A 28 -3.94 11.10 -27.73
C LYS A 28 -2.89 12.19 -27.93
N ALA A 29 -1.96 12.33 -27.00
CA ALA A 29 -0.87 13.30 -27.11
C ALA A 29 0.12 12.96 -28.23
N LEU A 30 0.40 11.68 -28.46
CA LEU A 30 1.18 11.20 -29.60
C LEU A 30 0.45 11.46 -30.92
N ALA A 31 -0.84 11.13 -30.99
CA ALA A 31 -1.65 11.33 -32.21
C ALA A 31 -1.82 12.81 -32.60
N SER A 32 -1.81 13.72 -31.62
CA SER A 32 -1.87 15.17 -31.86
C SER A 32 -0.51 15.81 -32.14
N GLY A 33 0.58 15.03 -32.08
CA GLY A 33 1.95 15.54 -32.24
C GLY A 33 2.48 16.35 -31.06
N LEU A 34 1.74 16.43 -29.95
CA LEU A 34 2.18 17.09 -28.72
C LEU A 34 3.41 16.40 -28.14
N LEU A 35 3.45 15.06 -28.20
CA LEU A 35 4.57 14.24 -27.77
C LEU A 35 5.06 13.40 -28.94
N GLN A 36 6.34 13.02 -28.90
CA GLN A 36 6.95 12.11 -29.87
C GLN A 36 7.47 10.87 -29.16
N LEU A 37 7.31 9.69 -29.79
CA LEU A 37 7.72 8.43 -29.17
C LEU A 37 9.25 8.37 -28.95
N SER A 38 10.03 9.04 -29.80
CA SER A 38 11.49 9.14 -29.70
C SER A 38 11.98 9.86 -28.44
N LEU A 39 11.12 10.65 -27.78
CA LEU A 39 11.46 11.36 -26.54
C LEU A 39 11.41 10.46 -25.30
N PHE A 40 10.90 9.24 -25.42
CA PHE A 40 10.84 8.28 -24.31
C PHE A 40 12.14 7.49 -24.20
N ASP A 41 13.04 7.96 -23.35
CA ASP A 41 14.32 7.31 -23.04
C ASP A 41 14.47 6.99 -21.54
N GLU A 42 15.53 6.29 -21.16
CA GLU A 42 15.87 6.02 -19.75
C GLU A 42 16.13 7.31 -18.97
N ASP A 43 16.67 8.33 -19.64
CA ASP A 43 16.86 9.67 -19.12
C ASP A 43 15.57 10.50 -19.20
N VAL A 44 15.50 11.51 -18.34
CA VAL A 44 14.33 12.38 -18.27
C VAL A 44 14.35 13.39 -19.42
N ALA A 45 13.31 13.36 -20.25
CA ALA A 45 13.06 14.35 -21.29
C ALA A 45 11.95 15.32 -20.86
N GLU A 46 11.99 16.55 -21.37
CA GLU A 46 11.00 17.59 -21.09
C GLU A 46 10.42 18.19 -22.38
N VAL A 47 9.10 18.32 -22.42
CA VAL A 47 8.35 19.06 -23.44
C VAL A 47 7.51 20.12 -22.75
N VAL A 48 7.59 21.37 -23.22
CA VAL A 48 6.79 22.49 -22.70
C VAL A 48 5.73 22.86 -23.73
N SER A 49 4.48 22.98 -23.29
CA SER A 49 3.37 23.42 -24.14
C SER A 49 2.44 24.33 -23.33
N GLY A 50 2.39 25.61 -23.73
CA GLY A 50 1.67 26.64 -23.00
C GLY A 50 2.22 26.83 -21.58
N ASP A 51 1.34 26.71 -20.59
CA ASP A 51 1.65 26.82 -19.16
C ASP A 51 2.03 25.47 -18.52
N ARG A 52 2.11 24.40 -19.32
CA ARG A 52 2.33 23.03 -18.85
C ARG A 52 3.64 22.46 -19.31
N ARG A 53 4.21 21.63 -18.43
CA ARG A 53 5.41 20.85 -18.70
C ARG A 53 5.07 19.38 -18.65
N TYR A 54 5.61 18.63 -19.60
CA TYR A 54 5.47 17.20 -19.75
C TYR A 54 6.85 16.58 -19.60
N ILE A 55 7.02 15.80 -18.55
CA ILE A 55 8.25 15.12 -18.21
C ILE A 55 8.08 13.66 -18.63
N LEU A 56 8.88 13.21 -19.58
CA LEU A 56 8.81 11.90 -20.19
C LEU A 56 9.96 11.03 -19.70
N ARG A 57 9.69 9.74 -19.50
CA ARG A 57 10.71 8.74 -19.22
C ARG A 57 10.20 7.35 -19.59
N ARG A 58 11.09 6.50 -20.08
CA ARG A 58 10.89 5.06 -20.22
C ARG A 58 11.64 4.31 -19.14
N ASN A 59 10.93 3.52 -18.34
CA ASN A 59 11.56 2.69 -17.32
C ASN A 59 11.86 1.28 -17.89
N PRO A 60 13.14 0.88 -18.02
CA PRO A 60 13.51 -0.40 -18.62
C PRO A 60 13.06 -1.59 -17.77
N ALA A 61 13.16 -1.49 -16.45
CA ALA A 61 12.70 -2.54 -15.53
C ALA A 61 11.18 -2.75 -15.62
N MET A 62 10.40 -1.68 -15.76
CA MET A 62 8.95 -1.78 -15.97
C MET A 62 8.60 -2.31 -17.35
N THR A 63 9.39 -1.97 -18.37
CA THR A 63 9.26 -2.54 -19.73
C THR A 63 9.44 -4.06 -19.68
N ALA A 64 10.56 -4.52 -19.12
CA ALA A 64 10.87 -5.94 -18.97
C ALA A 64 9.81 -6.69 -18.15
N ARG A 65 9.39 -6.12 -17.02
CA ARG A 65 8.33 -6.69 -16.16
C ARG A 65 7.00 -6.81 -16.89
N THR A 66 6.62 -5.81 -17.68
CA THR A 66 5.35 -5.81 -18.42
C THR A 66 5.38 -6.88 -19.51
N ARG A 67 6.48 -6.99 -20.25
CA ARG A 67 6.70 -8.03 -21.26
C ARG A 67 6.68 -9.44 -20.66
N SER A 68 7.42 -9.68 -19.57
CA SER A 68 7.42 -10.97 -18.88
C SER A 68 6.02 -11.34 -18.37
N ARG A 69 5.31 -10.41 -17.73
CA ARG A 69 3.92 -10.64 -17.30
C ARG A 69 3.03 -11.03 -18.48
N ARG A 70 3.16 -10.36 -19.63
CA ARG A 70 2.37 -10.64 -20.83
C ARG A 70 2.70 -12.03 -21.40
N ALA A 71 3.97 -12.39 -21.46
CA ALA A 71 4.42 -13.72 -21.87
C ALA A 71 3.87 -14.81 -20.95
N ASP A 72 3.94 -14.63 -19.63
CA ASP A 72 3.37 -15.56 -18.65
C ASP A 72 1.85 -15.71 -18.80
N GLN A 73 1.15 -14.60 -19.06
CA GLN A 73 -0.29 -14.59 -19.30
C GLN A 73 -0.63 -15.37 -20.57
N PHE A 74 0.11 -15.15 -21.66
CA PHE A 74 -0.05 -15.89 -22.91
C PHE A 74 0.19 -17.39 -22.72
N ALA A 75 1.30 -17.78 -22.09
CA ALA A 75 1.62 -19.18 -21.81
C ALA A 75 0.52 -19.87 -20.98
N ARG A 76 -0.07 -19.17 -20.00
CA ARG A 76 -1.21 -19.67 -19.21
C ARG A 76 -2.46 -19.88 -20.05
N VAL A 77 -2.76 -19.00 -21.00
CA VAL A 77 -3.90 -19.17 -21.89
C VAL A 77 -3.65 -20.30 -22.88
N GLN A 78 -2.45 -20.38 -23.45
CA GLN A 78 -2.04 -21.46 -24.34
C GLN A 78 -2.20 -22.82 -23.67
N ALA A 79 -1.65 -23.02 -22.47
CA ALA A 79 -1.79 -24.28 -21.74
C ALA A 79 -3.25 -24.68 -21.45
N LYS A 80 -4.13 -23.70 -21.21
CA LYS A 80 -5.57 -23.95 -21.02
C LYS A 80 -6.27 -24.35 -22.32
N VAL A 81 -5.89 -23.73 -23.43
CA VAL A 81 -6.39 -24.06 -24.77
C VAL A 81 -5.93 -25.45 -25.16
N ASP A 82 -4.65 -25.78 -24.96
CA ASP A 82 -4.09 -27.11 -25.26
C ASP A 82 -4.79 -28.21 -24.46
N ALA A 83 -5.01 -28.00 -23.16
CA ALA A 83 -5.76 -28.95 -22.33
C ALA A 83 -7.22 -29.14 -22.80
N ARG A 84 -7.87 -28.07 -23.27
CA ARG A 84 -9.22 -28.15 -23.88
C ARG A 84 -9.19 -28.90 -25.22
N ASN A 85 -8.21 -28.62 -26.07
CA ASN A 85 -8.05 -29.28 -27.36
C ASN A 85 -7.80 -30.78 -27.18
N ALA A 86 -6.93 -31.17 -26.23
CA ALA A 86 -6.71 -32.57 -25.88
C ALA A 86 -8.01 -33.27 -25.43
N LEU A 87 -8.82 -32.61 -24.59
CA LEU A 87 -10.11 -33.16 -24.15
C LEU A 87 -11.10 -33.34 -25.31
N VAL A 88 -11.18 -32.38 -26.22
CA VAL A 88 -12.07 -32.43 -27.40
C VAL A 88 -11.62 -33.50 -28.39
N ALA A 89 -10.32 -33.78 -28.47
CA ALA A 89 -9.78 -34.87 -29.27
C ALA A 89 -10.19 -36.24 -28.72
N THR A 90 -10.16 -36.46 -27.39
CA THR A 90 -10.55 -37.72 -26.76
C THR A 90 -12.08 -37.92 -26.73
N SER A 91 -12.86 -36.86 -26.52
CA SER A 91 -14.30 -36.93 -26.35
C SER A 91 -15.08 -36.39 -27.56
N LYS A 92 -15.70 -37.29 -28.33
CA LYS A 92 -16.59 -36.92 -29.45
C LYS A 92 -17.81 -36.09 -29.03
N ARG A 93 -18.23 -36.18 -27.74
CA ARG A 93 -19.35 -35.41 -27.18
C ARG A 93 -18.97 -33.98 -26.82
N ALA A 94 -17.69 -33.66 -26.74
CA ALA A 94 -17.24 -32.30 -26.43
C ALA A 94 -17.41 -31.40 -27.66
N ASP A 95 -18.12 -30.30 -27.49
CA ASP A 95 -18.36 -29.29 -28.53
C ASP A 95 -17.15 -28.35 -28.67
N PRO A 96 -16.47 -28.32 -29.83
CA PRO A 96 -15.36 -27.39 -30.09
C PRO A 96 -15.74 -25.91 -29.96
N GLN A 97 -17.01 -25.56 -30.17
CA GLN A 97 -17.48 -24.17 -30.00
C GLN A 97 -17.44 -23.73 -28.53
N VAL A 98 -17.61 -24.65 -27.57
CA VAL A 98 -17.42 -24.35 -26.15
C VAL A 98 -15.94 -24.02 -25.87
N SER A 99 -15.00 -24.72 -26.52
CA SER A 99 -13.57 -24.45 -26.41
C SER A 99 -13.23 -23.06 -26.96
N LEU A 100 -13.78 -22.69 -28.13
CA LEU A 100 -13.59 -21.35 -28.72
C LEU A 100 -14.13 -20.24 -27.81
N ARG A 101 -15.34 -20.40 -27.26
CA ARG A 101 -15.92 -19.44 -26.30
C ARG A 101 -15.07 -19.32 -25.04
N SER A 102 -14.53 -20.44 -24.54
CA SER A 102 -13.65 -20.46 -23.38
C SER A 102 -12.31 -19.76 -23.64
N ALA A 103 -11.71 -20.00 -24.81
CA ALA A 103 -10.48 -19.34 -25.25
C ALA A 103 -10.67 -17.81 -25.31
N ASN A 104 -11.72 -17.34 -25.99
CA ASN A 104 -12.05 -15.92 -26.07
C ASN A 104 -12.31 -15.29 -24.69
N LYS A 105 -12.96 -16.03 -23.77
CA LYS A 105 -13.15 -15.59 -22.38
C LYS A 105 -11.81 -15.45 -21.65
N TRP A 106 -10.88 -16.37 -21.82
CA TRP A 106 -9.55 -16.30 -21.21
C TRP A 106 -8.73 -15.15 -21.79
N LEU A 107 -8.74 -14.95 -23.11
CA LEU A 107 -8.06 -13.83 -23.76
C LEU A 107 -8.50 -12.48 -23.16
N LYS A 108 -9.81 -12.26 -23.00
CA LYS A 108 -10.36 -11.07 -22.33
C LYS A 108 -9.96 -10.96 -20.85
N THR A 109 -10.00 -12.08 -20.13
CA THR A 109 -9.64 -12.11 -18.69
C THR A 109 -8.18 -11.73 -18.46
N TYR A 110 -7.29 -12.21 -19.33
CA TYR A 110 -5.86 -11.92 -19.27
C TYR A 110 -5.46 -10.64 -20.04
N LYS A 111 -6.42 -9.95 -20.68
CA LYS A 111 -6.23 -8.73 -21.48
C LYS A 111 -5.30 -8.92 -22.70
N LEU A 112 -5.37 -10.10 -23.31
CA LEU A 112 -4.63 -10.46 -24.53
C LEU A 112 -5.47 -10.26 -25.80
N ASP A 113 -6.77 -10.04 -25.65
CA ASP A 113 -7.77 -9.88 -26.72
C ASP A 113 -7.53 -8.69 -27.65
N LYS A 114 -6.55 -7.84 -27.33
CA LYS A 114 -6.14 -6.70 -28.17
C LYS A 114 -5.23 -7.09 -29.33
N TYR A 115 -4.52 -8.21 -29.22
CA TYR A 115 -3.53 -8.63 -30.22
C TYR A 115 -3.45 -10.17 -30.37
N VAL A 116 -4.27 -10.92 -29.65
CA VAL A 116 -4.39 -12.37 -29.79
C VAL A 116 -5.86 -12.69 -30.06
N SER A 117 -6.11 -13.41 -31.15
CA SER A 117 -7.42 -13.98 -31.49
C SER A 117 -7.40 -15.50 -31.25
N ALA A 118 -8.58 -16.07 -31.03
CA ALA A 118 -8.76 -17.52 -31.02
C ALA A 118 -9.55 -17.91 -32.27
N GLU A 119 -9.03 -18.86 -33.03
CA GLU A 119 -9.62 -19.36 -34.27
C GLU A 119 -9.88 -20.86 -34.12
N LEU A 120 -11.04 -21.31 -34.60
CA LEU A 120 -11.40 -22.73 -34.59
C LEU A 120 -11.20 -23.28 -36.00
N HIS A 121 -10.24 -24.19 -36.15
CA HIS A 121 -10.03 -24.96 -37.36
C HIS A 121 -10.41 -26.41 -37.07
N ASP A 122 -11.37 -26.94 -37.83
CA ASP A 122 -11.98 -28.25 -37.60
C ASP A 122 -12.52 -28.43 -36.17
N ARG A 123 -11.73 -29.03 -35.29
CA ARG A 123 -12.05 -29.30 -33.88
C ARG A 123 -10.97 -28.79 -32.91
N VAL A 124 -10.02 -28.00 -33.41
CA VAL A 124 -8.87 -27.51 -32.65
C VAL A 124 -8.89 -25.98 -32.61
N VAL A 125 -8.77 -25.43 -31.40
CA VAL A 125 -8.67 -23.98 -31.22
C VAL A 125 -7.21 -23.58 -31.28
N HIS A 126 -6.88 -22.65 -32.17
CA HIS A 126 -5.56 -22.06 -32.33
C HIS A 126 -5.58 -20.62 -31.81
N LEU A 127 -4.51 -20.22 -31.12
CA LEU A 127 -4.28 -18.82 -30.77
C LEU A 127 -3.44 -18.18 -31.86
N VAL A 128 -3.95 -17.12 -32.48
CA VAL A 128 -3.27 -16.37 -33.53
C VAL A 128 -2.84 -15.03 -32.95
N VAL A 129 -1.57 -14.69 -33.12
CA VAL A 129 -0.99 -13.45 -32.62
C VAL A 129 -0.87 -12.45 -33.77
N ASP A 130 -1.51 -11.31 -33.62
CA ASP A 130 -1.28 -10.14 -34.46
C ASP A 130 0.00 -9.43 -33.98
N HIS A 131 1.09 -9.66 -34.71
CA HIS A 131 2.40 -9.09 -34.39
C HIS A 131 2.48 -7.58 -34.61
N GLU A 132 1.59 -6.97 -35.41
CA GLU A 132 1.55 -5.51 -35.58
C GLU A 132 0.85 -4.86 -34.39
N ALA A 133 -0.35 -5.35 -34.03
CA ALA A 133 -1.07 -4.90 -32.85
C ALA A 133 -0.26 -5.13 -31.56
N GLN A 134 0.48 -6.24 -31.48
CA GLN A 134 1.40 -6.50 -30.37
C GLN A 134 2.51 -5.45 -30.29
N ARG A 135 3.18 -5.15 -31.41
CA ARG A 135 4.26 -4.15 -31.47
C ARG A 135 3.76 -2.75 -31.10
N GLU A 136 2.58 -2.37 -31.58
CA GLU A 136 1.97 -1.08 -31.24
C GLU A 136 1.64 -0.97 -29.75
N LEU A 137 1.15 -2.07 -29.15
CA LEU A 137 0.89 -2.12 -27.71
C LEU A 137 2.18 -2.06 -26.89
N GLU A 138 3.23 -2.75 -27.35
CA GLU A 138 4.56 -2.81 -26.75
C GLU A 138 5.36 -1.51 -26.84
N SER A 139 5.05 -0.65 -27.81
CA SER A 139 5.72 0.63 -28.01
C SER A 139 5.69 1.51 -26.76
N LEU A 140 4.58 1.46 -26.01
CA LEU A 140 4.37 2.24 -24.77
C LEU A 140 4.74 1.47 -23.50
N ASP A 141 5.28 0.25 -23.60
CA ASP A 141 5.71 -0.49 -22.41
C ASP A 141 6.78 0.30 -21.66
N GLY A 142 6.50 0.57 -20.38
CA GLY A 142 7.38 1.32 -19.48
C GLY A 142 7.42 2.82 -19.73
N CYS A 143 6.64 3.37 -20.66
CA CYS A 143 6.57 4.80 -20.93
C CYS A 143 5.71 5.52 -19.89
N TYR A 144 6.23 6.60 -19.33
CA TYR A 144 5.53 7.45 -18.37
C TYR A 144 5.61 8.91 -18.80
N VAL A 145 4.51 9.63 -18.57
CA VAL A 145 4.46 11.07 -18.73
C VAL A 145 3.92 11.69 -17.45
N VAL A 146 4.71 12.59 -16.87
CA VAL A 146 4.35 13.41 -15.71
C VAL A 146 4.05 14.81 -16.20
N THR A 147 2.86 15.32 -15.91
CA THR A 147 2.43 16.69 -16.22
C THR A 147 2.47 17.56 -14.97
N THR A 148 2.99 18.77 -15.11
CA THR A 148 3.04 19.77 -14.03
C THR A 148 2.81 21.18 -14.56
N ASP A 149 2.32 22.06 -13.68
CA ASP A 149 2.22 23.51 -13.86
C ASP A 149 3.33 24.26 -13.09
N VAL A 150 4.30 23.53 -12.51
CA VAL A 150 5.44 24.12 -11.79
C VAL A 150 6.44 24.72 -12.79
N PRO A 151 6.72 26.03 -12.75
CA PRO A 151 7.68 26.67 -13.65
C PRO A 151 9.08 26.08 -13.55
N VAL A 152 9.84 26.13 -14.66
CA VAL A 152 11.24 25.66 -14.74
C VAL A 152 12.12 26.34 -13.68
N ALA A 153 11.86 27.62 -13.38
CA ALA A 153 12.59 28.38 -12.36
C ALA A 153 12.45 27.83 -10.94
N HIS A 154 11.42 27.02 -10.64
CA HIS A 154 11.18 26.48 -9.31
C HIS A 154 11.63 25.03 -9.14
N ALA A 155 11.68 24.25 -10.23
CA ALA A 155 12.12 22.86 -10.20
C ALA A 155 12.54 22.39 -11.59
N SER A 156 13.68 21.71 -11.65
CA SER A 156 14.15 21.01 -12.85
C SER A 156 13.26 19.81 -13.21
N ALA A 157 13.33 19.33 -14.45
CA ALA A 157 12.59 18.14 -14.89
C ALA A 157 12.92 16.90 -14.04
N GLN A 158 14.21 16.73 -13.69
CA GLN A 158 14.67 15.63 -12.84
C GLN A 158 14.07 15.72 -11.44
N GLU A 159 14.05 16.91 -10.83
CA GLU A 159 13.40 17.09 -9.51
C GLU A 159 11.91 16.80 -9.58
N ILE A 160 11.20 17.23 -10.62
CA ILE A 160 9.78 16.90 -10.80
C ILE A 160 9.57 15.40 -10.89
N TRP A 161 10.43 14.69 -11.65
CA TRP A 161 10.38 13.24 -11.76
C TRP A 161 10.61 12.56 -10.40
N ASP A 162 11.63 12.98 -9.65
CA ASP A 162 11.95 12.39 -8.34
C ASP A 162 10.84 12.65 -7.32
N ARG A 163 10.25 13.86 -7.33
CA ARG A 163 9.09 14.22 -6.49
C ARG A 163 7.84 13.44 -6.87
N TYR A 164 7.65 13.12 -8.15
CA TYR A 164 6.61 12.20 -8.57
C TYR A 164 6.86 10.79 -8.01
N GLY A 165 8.11 10.33 -8.01
CA GLY A 165 8.51 9.06 -7.38
C GLY A 165 8.20 9.00 -5.87
N ASP A 166 8.37 10.12 -5.15
CA ASP A 166 8.03 10.24 -3.74
C ASP A 166 6.55 9.97 -3.42
N LEU A 167 5.65 10.01 -4.41
CA LEU A 167 4.24 9.65 -4.25
C LEU A 167 4.08 8.24 -3.67
N GLN A 168 4.98 7.30 -3.99
CA GLN A 168 4.96 5.96 -3.41
C GLN A 168 5.12 5.97 -1.88
N LYS A 169 5.92 6.90 -1.34
CA LYS A 169 6.06 7.08 0.12
C LYS A 169 4.72 7.51 0.73
N VAL A 170 4.02 8.42 0.06
CA VAL A 170 2.68 8.87 0.47
C VAL A 170 1.67 7.73 0.45
N GLU A 171 1.64 6.93 -0.62
CA GLU A 171 0.77 5.75 -0.71
C GLU A 171 1.07 4.71 0.37
N ARG A 172 2.35 4.44 0.65
CA ARG A 172 2.77 3.56 1.76
C ARG A 172 2.24 4.08 3.10
N ASN A 173 2.33 5.38 3.36
CA ASN A 173 1.78 5.98 4.58
C ASN A 173 0.26 5.79 4.69
N PHE A 174 -0.47 6.00 3.59
CA PHE A 174 -1.91 5.75 3.56
C PHE A 174 -2.25 4.29 3.82
N ARG A 175 -1.43 3.35 3.33
CA ARG A 175 -1.59 1.91 3.61
C ARG A 175 -1.30 1.58 5.07
N THR A 176 -0.25 2.16 5.66
CA THR A 176 0.07 2.03 7.09
C THR A 176 -1.10 2.50 7.95
N MET A 177 -1.66 3.66 7.58
CA MET A 177 -2.79 4.26 8.28
C MET A 177 -4.07 3.41 8.19
N LYS A 178 -4.36 2.86 7.01
CA LYS A 178 -5.62 2.12 6.77
C LYS A 178 -5.61 0.70 7.34
N THR A 179 -4.52 -0.03 7.13
CA THR A 179 -4.54 -1.51 7.23
C THR A 179 -3.39 -2.09 8.05
N ALA A 180 -2.22 -1.43 8.10
CA ALA A 180 -1.01 -2.10 8.60
C ALA A 180 -0.64 -1.79 10.06
N GLY A 181 -1.39 -0.92 10.75
CA GLY A 181 -1.11 -0.63 12.17
C GLY A 181 -2.09 0.32 12.84
N LEU A 182 -2.37 1.48 12.24
CA LEU A 182 -3.14 2.54 12.91
C LEU A 182 -4.67 2.39 12.76
N GLN A 183 -5.11 1.32 12.09
CA GLN A 183 -6.51 0.87 12.00
C GLN A 183 -7.52 2.02 11.78
N LEU A 184 -7.30 2.84 10.76
CA LEU A 184 -8.32 3.82 10.35
C LEU A 184 -9.65 3.14 9.98
N ARG A 185 -9.67 1.84 9.69
CA ARG A 185 -10.87 1.05 9.41
C ARG A 185 -10.90 -0.19 10.33
N PRO A 186 -12.06 -0.60 10.89
CA PRO A 186 -13.41 -0.07 10.62
C PRO A 186 -13.80 1.10 11.55
N ILE A 187 -14.42 2.13 10.97
CA ILE A 187 -14.97 3.27 11.72
C ILE A 187 -16.42 2.95 12.06
N PHE A 188 -16.69 2.36 13.23
CA PHE A 188 -18.07 2.20 13.75
C PHE A 188 -18.63 3.52 14.34
N LEU A 189 -18.11 4.68 13.91
CA LEU A 189 -18.50 5.99 14.43
C LEU A 189 -19.66 6.55 13.61
N ARG A 190 -20.79 6.83 14.27
CA ARG A 190 -22.01 7.33 13.64
C ARG A 190 -22.08 8.86 13.49
N LYS A 191 -21.29 9.62 14.26
CA LYS A 191 -21.32 11.10 14.28
C LYS A 191 -20.13 11.66 13.49
N ALA A 192 -20.40 12.63 12.60
CA ALA A 192 -19.37 13.26 11.76
C ALA A 192 -18.17 13.80 12.55
N ASN A 193 -18.39 14.43 13.70
CA ASN A 193 -17.32 14.95 14.56
C ASN A 193 -16.41 13.83 15.10
N ARG A 194 -16.97 12.66 15.44
CA ARG A 194 -16.17 11.51 15.89
C ARG A 194 -15.32 10.94 14.75
N THR A 195 -15.87 10.89 13.54
CA THR A 195 -15.12 10.48 12.34
C THR A 195 -13.94 11.41 12.05
N ARG A 196 -14.15 12.73 12.16
CA ARG A 196 -13.08 13.73 12.00
C ARG A 196 -12.01 13.58 13.08
N ALA A 197 -12.41 13.44 14.35
CA ALA A 197 -11.47 13.25 15.46
C ALA A 197 -10.64 11.98 15.30
N HIS A 198 -11.27 10.87 14.91
CA HIS A 198 -10.55 9.61 14.64
C HIS A 198 -9.48 9.81 13.56
N ALA A 199 -9.86 10.35 12.40
CA ALA A 199 -8.92 10.63 11.33
C ALA A 199 -7.76 11.55 11.76
N PHE A 200 -8.05 12.55 12.59
CA PHE A 200 -7.03 13.45 13.15
C PHE A 200 -6.03 12.71 14.04
N VAL A 201 -6.51 11.90 14.99
CA VAL A 201 -5.65 11.09 15.87
C VAL A 201 -4.82 10.09 15.07
N THR A 202 -5.42 9.45 14.05
CA THR A 202 -4.67 8.53 13.19
C THR A 202 -3.56 9.24 12.42
N MET A 203 -3.80 10.46 11.93
CA MET A 203 -2.78 11.28 11.26
C MET A 203 -1.64 11.70 12.21
N LEU A 204 -1.95 11.99 13.47
CA LEU A 204 -0.94 12.27 14.49
C LEU A 204 -0.11 11.03 14.80
N ALA A 205 -0.77 9.89 15.01
CA ALA A 205 -0.09 8.62 15.24
C ALA A 205 0.83 8.26 14.06
N LEU A 206 0.41 8.51 12.82
CA LEU A 206 1.25 8.33 11.63
C LEU A 206 2.52 9.18 11.69
N LYS A 207 2.46 10.44 12.14
CA LYS A 207 3.64 11.28 12.31
C LYS A 207 4.60 10.68 13.34
N ILE A 208 4.08 10.20 14.46
CA ILE A 208 4.87 9.54 15.51
C ILE A 208 5.53 8.27 14.95
N THR A 209 4.76 7.42 14.27
CA THR A 209 5.27 6.18 13.65
C THR A 209 6.38 6.47 12.63
N ARG A 210 6.24 7.50 11.80
CA ARG A 210 7.28 7.87 10.82
C ARG A 210 8.55 8.38 11.48
N GLU A 211 8.41 9.15 12.55
CA GLU A 211 9.55 9.64 13.33
C GLU A 211 10.25 8.49 14.05
N LEU A 212 9.50 7.53 14.58
CA LEU A 212 10.05 6.29 15.14
C LEU A 212 10.81 5.50 14.07
N GLU A 213 10.21 5.25 12.90
CA GLU A 213 10.83 4.55 11.76
C GLU A 213 12.16 5.24 11.35
N ARG A 214 12.18 6.57 11.29
CA ARG A 214 13.38 7.35 10.97
C ARG A 214 14.51 7.14 11.99
N ARG A 215 14.17 7.08 13.27
CA ARG A 215 15.16 6.96 14.37
C ARG A 215 15.71 5.56 14.52
N VAL A 216 14.90 4.54 14.26
CA VAL A 216 15.32 3.14 14.40
C VAL A 216 15.90 2.56 13.10
N ALA A 217 15.78 3.26 11.97
CA ALA A 217 16.35 2.85 10.69
C ALA A 217 17.88 2.55 10.74
N PRO A 218 18.73 3.32 11.45
CA PRO A 218 20.15 3.00 11.60
C PRO A 218 20.41 1.67 12.33
N LEU A 219 19.45 1.18 13.12
CA LEU A 219 19.51 -0.10 13.81
C LEU A 219 19.03 -1.27 12.93
N GLY A 220 18.57 -1.00 11.71
CA GLY A 220 17.98 -2.02 10.83
C GLY A 220 16.60 -2.51 11.28
N LEU A 221 15.94 -1.81 12.20
CA LEU A 221 14.64 -2.18 12.76
C LEU A 221 13.49 -1.48 12.03
N THR A 222 12.32 -2.11 12.03
CA THR A 222 11.07 -1.42 11.67
C THR A 222 10.45 -0.73 12.88
N TRP A 223 9.52 0.20 12.65
CA TRP A 223 8.78 0.83 13.75
C TRP A 223 7.95 -0.18 14.57
N LYS A 224 7.58 -1.34 13.99
CA LYS A 224 6.86 -2.41 14.70
C LYS A 224 7.81 -3.16 15.63
N ASP A 225 8.98 -3.55 15.14
CA ASP A 225 9.99 -4.22 15.97
C ASP A 225 10.39 -3.34 17.15
N ALA A 226 10.55 -2.04 16.91
CA ALA A 226 10.80 -1.06 17.95
C ALA A 226 9.65 -0.99 18.98
N LEU A 227 8.40 -0.98 18.51
CA LEU A 227 7.23 -0.95 19.40
C LEU A 227 7.12 -2.24 20.22
N ASP A 228 7.37 -3.40 19.63
CA ASP A 228 7.31 -4.70 20.32
C ASP A 228 8.38 -4.78 21.41
N ARG A 229 9.61 -4.31 21.13
CA ARG A 229 10.68 -4.19 22.14
C ARG A 229 10.31 -3.25 23.28
N LEU A 230 9.66 -2.12 22.95
CA LEU A 230 9.17 -1.16 23.94
C LEU A 230 7.91 -1.64 24.68
N GLN A 231 7.15 -2.59 24.12
CA GLN A 231 5.95 -3.12 24.77
C GLN A 231 6.26 -3.80 26.10
N ALA A 232 7.49 -4.28 26.30
CA ALA A 232 7.95 -4.84 27.57
C ALA A 232 8.38 -3.79 28.61
N VAL A 233 8.43 -2.50 28.25
CA VAL A 233 8.65 -1.41 29.20
C VAL A 233 7.43 -1.30 30.12
N ARG A 234 7.66 -1.41 31.42
CA ARG A 234 6.63 -1.34 32.47
C ARG A 234 7.02 -0.27 33.49
N LEU A 235 6.02 0.38 34.08
CA LEU A 235 6.24 1.20 35.28
C LEU A 235 6.39 0.27 36.48
N VAL A 236 7.23 0.65 37.44
CA VAL A 236 7.49 -0.07 38.69
C VAL A 236 6.95 0.76 39.84
N THR A 237 6.23 0.12 40.78
CA THR A 237 5.79 0.76 42.03
C THR A 237 6.93 0.79 43.03
N LEU A 238 7.17 1.95 43.65
CA LEU A 238 8.21 2.12 44.68
C LEU A 238 7.74 1.76 46.10
N ALA A 239 6.45 1.44 46.27
CA ALA A 239 5.83 1.14 47.55
C ALA A 239 4.48 0.43 47.31
N ASP A 240 3.57 0.52 48.28
CA ASP A 240 2.16 0.14 48.14
C ASP A 240 1.57 0.79 46.87
N PRO A 241 0.97 0.01 45.94
CA PRO A 241 0.24 0.53 44.79
C PRO A 241 -0.76 1.64 45.12
N ASN A 242 -1.33 1.65 46.33
CA ASN A 242 -2.27 2.66 46.82
C ASN A 242 -1.64 4.05 47.01
N LEU A 243 -0.31 4.13 47.12
CA LEU A 243 0.42 5.40 47.27
C LEU A 243 0.68 6.10 45.92
N GLY A 244 0.39 5.45 44.79
CA GLY A 244 0.52 6.07 43.46
C GLY A 244 1.95 6.43 43.05
N LEU A 245 2.97 5.87 43.71
CA LEU A 245 4.38 6.14 43.44
C LEU A 245 4.91 5.20 42.34
N TRP A 246 4.83 5.66 41.10
CA TRP A 246 5.29 4.94 39.91
C TRP A 246 6.56 5.56 39.34
N ARG A 247 7.54 4.73 38.99
CA ARG A 247 8.72 5.17 38.22
C ARG A 247 8.99 4.26 37.03
N LEU A 248 9.76 4.77 36.07
CA LEU A 248 10.39 3.93 35.06
C LEU A 248 11.56 3.14 35.71
N PRO A 249 11.79 1.88 35.28
CA PRO A 249 13.00 1.13 35.61
C PRO A 249 14.27 1.95 35.34
N THR A 250 15.26 1.79 36.22
CA THR A 250 16.60 2.35 36.03
C THR A 250 17.48 1.46 35.15
N THR A 251 17.11 0.19 34.98
CA THR A 251 17.81 -0.80 34.16
C THR A 251 16.87 -1.41 33.13
N TRP A 252 17.35 -1.53 31.90
CA TRP A 252 16.60 -2.05 30.75
C TRP A 252 17.31 -3.26 30.15
N ALA A 253 16.54 -4.15 29.51
CA ALA A 253 17.13 -5.20 28.68
C ALA A 253 17.92 -4.59 27.51
N THR A 254 18.92 -5.30 26.98
CA THR A 254 19.79 -4.79 25.91
C THR A 254 18.97 -4.32 24.70
N GLU A 255 18.01 -5.12 24.26
CA GLU A 255 17.13 -4.82 23.13
C GLU A 255 16.30 -3.55 23.31
N GLN A 256 15.94 -3.22 24.56
CA GLN A 256 15.20 -2.01 24.92
C GLN A 256 16.09 -0.79 24.94
N ARG A 257 17.34 -0.92 25.45
CA ARG A 257 18.31 0.18 25.45
C ARG A 257 18.63 0.64 24.04
N GLU A 258 18.87 -0.30 23.12
CA GLU A 258 19.13 0.02 21.71
C GLU A 258 18.06 0.95 21.12
N VAL A 259 16.78 0.68 21.41
CA VAL A 259 15.67 1.51 20.92
C VAL A 259 15.56 2.81 21.73
N LEU A 260 15.71 2.78 23.05
CA LEU A 260 15.61 3.97 23.91
C LEU A 260 16.72 4.99 23.64
N ASP A 261 17.92 4.53 23.27
CA ASP A 261 19.09 5.38 23.04
C ASP A 261 18.96 6.25 21.76
N VAL A 262 18.19 5.80 20.76
CA VAL A 262 17.91 6.58 19.53
C VAL A 262 16.71 7.51 19.69
N LEU A 263 15.93 7.36 20.76
CA LEU A 263 14.79 8.21 21.09
C LEU A 263 15.23 9.48 21.84
N PRO A 264 14.44 10.56 21.76
CA PRO A 264 14.80 11.77 22.48
C PRO A 264 14.70 11.48 23.99
N ARG A 265 15.72 11.86 24.75
CA ARG A 265 15.68 11.76 26.21
C ARG A 265 14.57 12.67 26.73
N LEU A 266 13.47 12.07 27.15
CA LEU A 266 12.44 12.80 27.86
C LEU A 266 12.97 13.07 29.28
N PRO A 267 12.79 14.29 29.81
CA PRO A 267 13.02 14.51 31.22
C PRO A 267 12.20 13.48 32.00
N PRO A 268 12.74 12.92 33.10
CA PRO A 268 12.03 11.93 33.89
C PRO A 268 10.65 12.49 34.22
N PRO A 269 9.56 11.80 33.85
CA PRO A 269 8.24 12.33 34.10
C PRO A 269 8.10 12.48 35.62
N ARG A 270 7.82 13.69 36.11
CA ARG A 270 7.39 13.89 37.49
C ARG A 270 6.00 13.26 37.63
N LEU A 271 5.96 11.95 37.87
CA LEU A 271 4.72 11.22 38.10
C LEU A 271 4.37 11.28 39.59
N SER A 272 3.74 12.37 40.01
CA SER A 272 2.84 12.34 41.17
C SER A 272 1.41 12.26 40.64
N LEU A 273 0.90 11.05 40.44
CA LEU A 273 -0.53 10.87 40.14
C LEU A 273 -1.28 10.78 41.47
N HIS A 274 -1.56 11.96 42.02
CA HIS A 274 -2.35 12.29 43.23
C HIS A 274 -1.65 12.15 44.60
N PRO A 275 -1.92 13.06 45.55
CA PRO A 275 -1.66 12.84 46.97
C PRO A 275 -2.68 11.85 47.52
N ALA A 276 -2.26 11.00 48.45
CA ALA A 276 -3.15 10.14 49.23
C ALA A 276 -4.27 11.00 49.86
N GLY A 277 -5.50 10.92 49.33
CA GLY A 277 -6.71 11.52 49.93
C GLY A 277 -7.39 12.69 49.20
N GLY A 278 -6.96 13.12 48.00
CA GLY A 278 -7.55 14.30 47.32
C GLY A 278 -8.50 13.98 46.16
N VAL A 279 -9.71 14.55 46.18
CA VAL A 279 -10.70 14.52 45.08
C VAL A 279 -10.10 15.00 43.75
N SER A 280 -10.34 14.27 42.66
CA SER A 280 -9.84 14.59 41.32
C SER A 280 -10.35 15.94 40.80
N PRO A 281 -9.51 16.85 40.27
CA PRO A 281 -10.01 18.04 39.60
C PRO A 281 -10.59 17.64 38.24
N LYS A 282 -11.82 18.07 37.96
CA LYS A 282 -12.42 17.95 36.63
C LYS A 282 -11.52 18.67 35.62
N LEU A 283 -11.01 17.93 34.64
CA LEU A 283 -10.29 18.48 33.49
C LEU A 283 -11.17 19.54 32.80
N THR A 284 -10.83 20.82 32.98
CA THR A 284 -11.44 21.91 32.24
C THR A 284 -10.92 21.82 30.80
N VAL A 285 -11.82 21.51 29.88
CA VAL A 285 -11.53 21.50 28.44
C VAL A 285 -11.28 22.94 28.01
N LEU A 286 -10.05 23.27 27.62
CA LEU A 286 -9.73 24.59 27.04
C LEU A 286 -10.52 24.78 25.73
N PRO A 287 -11.03 25.99 25.44
CA PRO A 287 -11.80 26.25 24.23
C PRO A 287 -10.96 26.03 22.97
N TRP A 288 -11.56 25.38 21.98
CA TRP A 288 -10.96 25.08 20.69
C TRP A 288 -10.81 26.35 19.85
N VAL A 289 -9.58 26.74 19.52
CA VAL A 289 -9.30 27.81 18.54
C VAL A 289 -9.33 27.20 17.15
N SER A 290 -10.32 27.59 16.34
CA SER A 290 -10.54 27.06 14.99
C SER A 290 -9.46 27.53 14.02
N GLY A 291 -8.42 26.72 13.83
CA GLY A 291 -7.45 26.85 12.73
C GLY A 291 -8.02 26.32 11.42
N SER A 292 -8.82 27.13 10.73
CA SER A 292 -9.44 26.84 9.44
C SER A 292 -8.42 27.02 8.31
N GLY A 293 -7.77 25.94 7.86
CA GLY A 293 -6.93 26.04 6.65
C GLY A 293 -6.72 24.71 5.95
N TRP A 294 -6.35 23.67 6.71
CA TRP A 294 -5.90 22.41 6.10
C TRP A 294 -7.01 21.36 5.89
N LEU A 295 -8.05 21.35 6.74
CA LEU A 295 -9.11 20.34 6.70
C LEU A 295 -10.20 20.59 5.65
N GLY A 296 -10.38 21.84 5.20
CA GLY A 296 -11.36 22.20 4.17
C GLY A 296 -10.99 21.65 2.79
N LEU A 297 -9.70 21.61 2.48
CA LEU A 297 -9.17 21.18 1.19
C LEU A 297 -9.38 19.67 0.95
N TRP A 298 -9.19 18.86 2.01
CA TRP A 298 -9.35 17.40 1.95
C TRP A 298 -10.81 16.94 1.81
N GLY A 299 -11.76 17.71 2.36
CA GLY A 299 -13.20 17.43 2.23
C GLY A 299 -13.75 17.75 0.84
N LYS A 300 -13.25 18.82 0.20
CA LYS A 300 -13.75 19.30 -1.10
C LYS A 300 -13.20 18.52 -2.31
N ILE A 301 -11.97 18.02 -2.26
CA ILE A 301 -11.33 17.30 -3.39
C ILE A 301 -12.04 15.95 -3.73
N ARG A 302 -12.95 15.46 -2.89
CA ARG A 302 -13.58 14.13 -3.06
C ARG A 302 -15.08 14.11 -3.36
N GLN A 303 -15.75 15.26 -3.43
CA GLN A 303 -17.17 15.32 -3.74
C GLN A 303 -17.39 15.65 -5.23
N THR A 304 -17.66 14.64 -6.04
CA THR A 304 -18.40 14.82 -7.30
C THR A 304 -19.90 14.86 -7.00
N PRO A 305 -20.71 15.63 -7.76
CA PRO A 305 -22.12 15.84 -7.44
C PRO A 305 -22.96 14.70 -8.03
N GLU A 306 -23.74 14.02 -7.20
CA GLU A 306 -25.01 13.43 -7.63
C GLU A 306 -26.10 14.44 -7.27
N GLY A 307 -26.64 15.10 -8.30
CA GLY A 307 -27.85 15.91 -8.20
C GLY A 307 -29.03 15.09 -8.72
N GLY A 308 -30.13 15.13 -7.98
CA GLY A 308 -31.43 14.57 -8.39
C GLY A 308 -32.40 14.41 -7.21
N VAL A 309 -33.12 15.49 -6.88
CA VAL A 309 -34.30 15.52 -5.98
C VAL A 309 -35.51 15.05 -6.80
N ALA A 310 -36.35 14.08 -6.40
CA ALA A 310 -37.57 14.17 -5.56
C ALA A 310 -38.38 12.83 -5.70
N PRO A 311 -39.53 12.57 -5.03
CA PRO A 311 -40.02 13.00 -3.72
C PRO A 311 -40.38 11.83 -2.78
N ARG A 312 -40.70 12.17 -1.52
CA ARG A 312 -41.27 11.28 -0.50
C ARG A 312 -42.77 11.05 -0.71
N SER A 313 -43.21 9.81 -0.61
CA SER A 313 -44.53 9.38 -0.13
C SER A 313 -44.28 8.15 0.76
N GLY A 314 -44.50 8.19 2.07
CA GLY A 314 -45.83 8.18 2.67
C GLY A 314 -46.10 6.77 3.21
N TRP A 315 -45.64 6.46 4.42
CA TRP A 315 -46.06 5.27 5.15
C TRP A 315 -46.55 5.68 6.54
N THR A 316 -47.86 5.90 6.59
CA THR A 316 -48.68 5.98 7.80
C THR A 316 -48.71 4.60 8.47
N GLY A 317 -48.49 4.55 9.78
CA GLY A 317 -48.41 3.29 10.53
C GLY A 317 -49.77 2.66 10.86
N ARG A 318 -49.73 1.56 11.62
CA ARG A 318 -50.47 1.36 12.89
C ARG A 318 -50.28 -0.08 13.43
N ALA A 319 -50.03 -0.12 14.73
CA ALA A 319 -50.08 -1.13 15.79
C ALA A 319 -50.76 -2.52 15.60
N LYS A 320 -50.05 -3.57 16.08
CA LYS A 320 -50.35 -4.66 17.09
C LYS A 320 -51.66 -5.50 16.97
N PRO A 321 -51.87 -6.61 17.73
CA PRO A 321 -50.98 -7.46 18.59
C PRO A 321 -51.22 -9.01 18.46
N GLY A 322 -50.51 -9.83 19.27
CA GLY A 322 -51.05 -11.09 19.84
C GLY A 322 -50.37 -12.42 19.45
N GLY A 323 -49.82 -13.16 20.43
CA GLY A 323 -49.50 -14.59 20.33
C GLY A 323 -50.76 -15.49 20.41
N PRO A 324 -50.67 -16.84 20.41
CA PRO A 324 -49.97 -17.58 21.47
C PRO A 324 -49.33 -18.95 21.07
N THR A 325 -48.79 -19.61 22.10
CA THR A 325 -48.24 -20.95 22.40
C THR A 325 -48.54 -22.23 21.56
N ALA A 326 -47.47 -23.06 21.46
CA ALA A 326 -47.35 -24.50 21.81
C ALA A 326 -47.46 -25.67 20.79
N THR A 327 -46.63 -26.70 21.11
CA THR A 327 -46.69 -28.17 20.88
C THR A 327 -46.19 -28.85 19.59
N ARG A 328 -45.11 -29.65 19.77
CA ARG A 328 -44.90 -31.10 19.48
C ARG A 328 -45.43 -31.75 18.17
N GLY A 329 -44.55 -32.53 17.53
CA GLY A 329 -44.89 -33.88 17.00
C GLY A 329 -44.32 -34.26 15.63
N ASP A 330 -43.37 -35.21 15.65
CA ASP A 330 -43.07 -36.28 14.66
C ASP A 330 -42.62 -35.94 13.22
N GLY A 331 -41.69 -36.64 12.57
CA GLY A 331 -40.96 -37.88 12.86
C GLY A 331 -40.33 -38.42 11.55
N GLY A 332 -39.24 -39.21 11.65
CA GLY A 332 -38.62 -39.96 10.55
C GLY A 332 -37.11 -39.72 10.37
N ASN A 333 -36.23 -40.31 11.18
CA ASN A 333 -35.44 -41.56 10.93
C ASN A 333 -34.52 -41.49 9.67
N LEU A 334 -33.21 -41.77 9.72
CA LEU A 334 -32.54 -42.98 10.22
C LEU A 334 -31.09 -42.72 10.68
N GLU A 335 -30.74 -43.33 11.82
CA GLU A 335 -29.58 -44.20 12.14
C GLU A 335 -28.20 -43.96 11.45
N GLY A 336 -27.04 -44.09 12.11
CA GLY A 336 -26.73 -44.54 13.46
C GLY A 336 -25.20 -44.64 13.68
N PHE A 337 -24.75 -44.11 14.83
CA PHE A 337 -23.92 -44.74 15.88
C PHE A 337 -22.46 -45.25 15.60
N PRO A 338 -21.61 -45.37 16.65
CA PRO A 338 -20.34 -44.64 16.85
C PRO A 338 -19.19 -45.56 17.41
N PRO A 339 -18.56 -45.33 18.58
CA PRO A 339 -17.28 -44.65 18.81
C PRO A 339 -16.20 -45.57 19.44
N GLY A 340 -15.03 -45.00 19.76
CA GLY A 340 -14.00 -45.65 20.58
C GLY A 340 -13.20 -44.64 21.42
N GLU A 341 -13.42 -44.68 22.73
CA GLU A 341 -12.83 -43.89 23.83
C GLU A 341 -11.31 -44.04 24.01
N LEU A 342 -10.63 -43.03 24.58
CA LEU A 342 -10.16 -43.04 25.98
C LEU A 342 -9.34 -41.79 26.35
N ALA A 343 -9.32 -41.51 27.65
CA ALA A 343 -9.15 -40.21 28.27
C ALA A 343 -7.71 -39.87 28.72
N ALA A 344 -7.53 -38.55 28.93
CA ALA A 344 -6.77 -37.87 29.99
C ALA A 344 -5.41 -38.41 30.48
N HIS A 345 -4.36 -37.59 30.35
CA HIS A 345 -3.38 -37.39 31.43
C HIS A 345 -2.77 -35.99 31.38
N ARG A 346 -2.78 -35.31 32.54
CA ARG A 346 -2.06 -34.07 32.82
C ARG A 346 -0.55 -34.33 32.89
N GLY A 347 0.26 -33.39 32.39
CA GLY A 347 1.71 -33.35 32.64
C GLY A 347 2.32 -32.06 32.10
N ALA A 348 2.70 -31.15 33.00
CA ALA A 348 3.58 -30.04 32.71
C ALA A 348 4.96 -30.55 32.26
N ILE A 349 5.71 -29.75 31.49
CA ILE A 349 7.19 -29.52 31.56
C ILE A 349 7.69 -28.92 30.23
N GLY A 350 8.41 -27.80 30.34
CA GLY A 350 9.61 -27.52 29.51
C GLY A 350 9.44 -26.83 28.16
N ARG A 351 9.69 -25.50 28.12
CA ARG A 351 10.16 -24.81 26.90
C ARG A 351 11.55 -25.33 26.51
N PRO A 352 11.85 -25.61 25.24
CA PRO A 352 13.22 -25.86 24.81
C PRO A 352 13.98 -24.53 24.59
N PRO A 353 15.30 -24.47 24.89
CA PRO A 353 16.09 -23.25 24.80
C PRO A 353 16.57 -22.94 23.38
N CYS A 354 16.87 -21.65 23.17
CA CYS A 354 17.54 -21.07 22.01
C CYS A 354 18.73 -21.91 21.52
N ARG A 355 18.70 -22.32 20.25
CA ARG A 355 19.87 -22.85 19.54
C ARG A 355 20.58 -21.71 18.83
N THR A 356 21.79 -21.45 19.29
CA THR A 356 22.79 -20.58 18.68
C THR A 356 23.18 -21.11 17.30
N LEU A 357 23.01 -20.30 16.25
CA LEU A 357 23.55 -20.57 14.93
C LEU A 357 24.84 -19.75 14.76
N ARG A 358 25.98 -20.43 14.74
CA ARG A 358 27.26 -19.89 14.24
C ARG A 358 27.25 -19.89 12.70
N PRO A 359 27.93 -18.93 12.05
CA PRO A 359 27.98 -18.83 10.60
C PRO A 359 29.02 -19.79 10.00
N THR A 360 28.61 -20.55 8.98
CA THR A 360 29.48 -21.36 8.13
C THR A 360 30.13 -20.46 7.07
N VAL A 361 31.46 -20.41 7.07
CA VAL A 361 32.30 -19.74 6.09
C VAL A 361 32.37 -20.62 4.83
N LEU A 362 32.02 -20.04 3.67
CA LEU A 362 32.26 -20.62 2.34
C LEU A 362 33.25 -19.72 1.61
N SER A 363 34.45 -20.25 1.37
CA SER A 363 35.50 -19.65 0.54
C SER A 363 35.19 -19.83 -0.97
N PRO A 364 35.61 -18.91 -1.85
CA PRO A 364 35.64 -19.10 -3.31
C PRO A 364 37.05 -19.50 -3.80
N PRO A 365 37.20 -20.10 -5.00
CA PRO A 365 38.52 -20.36 -5.60
C PRO A 365 38.96 -19.33 -6.66
N PHE A 366 40.25 -18.93 -6.57
CA PHE A 366 41.28 -18.63 -7.61
C PHE A 366 40.97 -17.62 -8.76
N ALA A 367 41.87 -16.77 -9.31
CA ALA A 367 43.33 -16.53 -9.24
C ALA A 367 43.60 -15.07 -9.73
N ALA A 368 44.40 -14.25 -9.05
CA ALA A 368 45.82 -13.93 -9.28
C ALA A 368 46.21 -13.42 -10.70
N THR A 369 46.56 -12.13 -10.79
CA THR A 369 47.68 -11.62 -11.63
C THR A 369 48.24 -10.32 -11.02
N CYS A 370 49.56 -10.20 -11.10
CA CYS A 370 50.42 -9.32 -10.30
C CYS A 370 50.46 -7.84 -10.74
N ARG A 371 50.77 -6.97 -9.76
CA ARG A 371 51.31 -5.59 -9.87
C ARG A 371 52.83 -5.61 -10.17
N PRO A 372 53.43 -4.48 -10.60
CA PRO A 372 54.14 -3.55 -9.68
C PRO A 372 53.76 -2.06 -9.89
N SER A 373 53.48 -1.27 -8.83
CA SER A 373 54.30 -0.20 -8.19
C SER A 373 54.68 0.99 -9.12
N SER A 374 54.40 2.26 -8.78
CA SER A 374 55.05 3.04 -7.71
C SER A 374 54.46 4.47 -7.55
N THR A 375 54.69 5.07 -6.37
CA THR A 375 54.79 6.52 -6.00
C THR A 375 53.52 7.42 -6.07
N ALA A 376 52.91 7.78 -4.93
CA ALA A 376 53.18 8.96 -4.06
C ALA A 376 52.98 10.29 -4.82
N THR A 377 52.08 11.22 -4.45
CA THR A 377 52.27 12.19 -3.36
C THR A 377 51.10 13.22 -3.30
N ARG A 378 50.72 13.66 -2.08
CA ARG A 378 50.07 14.94 -1.66
C ARG A 378 48.60 15.30 -2.01
N ARG A 379 47.82 15.38 -0.92
CA ARG A 379 46.77 16.38 -0.61
C ARG A 379 47.39 17.80 -0.47
N PRO A 380 46.65 18.93 -0.63
CA PRO A 380 45.63 19.36 0.35
C PRO A 380 44.36 20.04 -0.21
N ALA A 381 43.46 20.28 0.74
CA ALA A 381 42.13 20.86 0.65
C ALA A 381 42.12 22.36 0.30
N VAL A 382 41.00 22.82 -0.27
CA VAL A 382 40.47 24.18 -0.10
C VAL A 382 38.94 24.10 -0.12
N GLY A 383 38.29 24.63 0.92
CA GLY A 383 36.87 24.94 0.89
C GLY A 383 36.64 26.42 0.63
N TRP A 384 35.40 26.81 0.32
CA TRP A 384 34.66 27.86 1.04
C TRP A 384 33.20 27.94 0.59
N LYS A 385 32.36 28.32 1.55
CA LYS A 385 30.94 28.65 1.45
C LYS A 385 30.76 30.04 0.82
N ARG A 386 29.59 30.28 0.21
CA ARG A 386 28.52 31.06 0.85
C ARG A 386 27.18 30.44 0.54
#